data_AF-A0AAU5ZFA9-F1
#
_entry.id   AF-A0AAU5ZFA9-F1
#
_cell.length_a   1.000
_cell.length_b   1.000
_cell.length_c   1.000
_cell.angle_alpha   90.00
_cell.angle_beta   90.00
_cell.angle_gamma   90.00
#
_symmetry.space_group_name_H-M   'P 1'
#
loop_
_entity.id
_entity.type
_entity.pdbx_description
1 polymer ?
#
loop_
_entity_poly.entity_id
_entity_poly.type
_entity_poly.pdbx_seq_one_letter_code
_entity_poly.pdbx_strand_id
1 'polypeptide(L)'
;MVGRFNVREGSGDEDWSVWDNAANGNRGAGLSEQAAHRLAADLELQYDVYGPRSPDHVRRVDPPVPVEKAWQPAGFLDAWIFEQGTWLGRVKGKDDKVSWIPQAELRRAEQF
;
A
#
# COMPACT_ATOMS: atom_id res chain seq x y z
N MET A 1 -3.09 -9.84 -5.67
CA MET A 1 -3.93 -9.62 -4.50
C MET A 1 -3.11 -8.79 -3.54
N VAL A 2 -3.55 -7.56 -3.26
CA VAL A 2 -3.06 -6.77 -2.13
C VAL A 2 -3.37 -7.56 -0.86
N GLY A 3 -2.37 -7.72 0.00
CA GLY A 3 -2.44 -8.63 1.14
C GLY A 3 -1.51 -9.85 0.98
N ARG A 4 -0.55 -9.81 0.03
CA ARG A 4 0.58 -10.73 0.05
C ARG A 4 1.44 -10.48 1.29
N PHE A 5 1.61 -9.22 1.66
CA PHE A 5 2.45 -8.81 2.79
C PHE A 5 1.58 -8.44 4.00
N ASN A 6 1.67 -9.24 5.05
CA ASN A 6 0.95 -9.03 6.31
C ASN A 6 1.88 -8.38 7.34
N VAL A 7 1.45 -7.27 7.92
CA VAL A 7 2.08 -6.68 9.10
C VAL A 7 1.65 -7.48 10.33
N ARG A 8 2.60 -7.89 11.16
CA ARG A 8 2.36 -8.66 12.38
C ARG A 8 2.97 -7.95 13.58
N GLU A 9 2.20 -7.85 14.66
CA GLU A 9 2.65 -7.33 15.94
C GLU A 9 3.53 -8.35 16.67
N GLY A 10 4.56 -7.85 17.34
CA GLY A 10 5.37 -8.59 18.29
C GLY A 10 5.03 -8.19 19.72
N SER A 11 5.95 -8.43 20.65
CA SER A 11 5.72 -8.18 22.09
C SER A 11 6.06 -6.74 22.53
N GLY A 12 6.57 -5.90 21.64
CA GLY A 12 7.00 -4.52 21.95
C GLY A 12 6.81 -3.56 20.78
N ASP A 13 6.97 -2.26 21.06
CA ASP A 13 6.68 -1.17 20.12
C ASP A 13 7.53 -1.19 18.83
N GLU A 14 8.73 -1.78 18.89
CA GLU A 14 9.65 -1.97 17.75
C GLU A 14 9.78 -3.45 17.35
N ASP A 15 8.79 -4.27 17.68
CA ASP A 15 8.82 -5.72 17.40
C ASP A 15 7.89 -6.11 16.24
N TRP A 16 7.61 -5.16 15.34
CA TRP A 16 6.75 -5.43 14.18
C TRP A 16 7.52 -6.11 13.07
N SER A 17 6.83 -6.99 12.34
CA SER A 17 7.38 -7.74 11.21
C SER A 17 6.47 -7.68 9.99
N VAL A 18 7.07 -7.90 8.81
CA VAL A 18 6.34 -8.04 7.55
C VAL A 18 6.48 -9.48 7.07
N TRP A 19 5.38 -10.21 7.06
CA TRP A 19 5.30 -11.59 6.58
C TRP A 19 4.87 -11.65 5.13
N ASP A 20 5.61 -12.38 4.30
CA ASP A 20 5.25 -12.70 2.92
C ASP A 20 4.54 -14.05 2.85
N ASN A 21 3.22 -14.03 2.58
CA ASN A 21 2.42 -15.25 2.52
C ASN A 21 2.79 -16.16 1.35
N ALA A 22 3.28 -15.63 0.23
CA ALA A 22 3.64 -16.44 -0.93
C ALA A 22 4.99 -17.16 -0.72
N ALA A 23 5.90 -16.52 0.02
CA ALA A 23 7.21 -17.10 0.35
C ALA A 23 7.24 -17.86 1.69
N ASN A 24 6.19 -17.74 2.51
CA ASN A 24 6.14 -18.24 3.89
C ASN A 24 7.37 -17.81 4.72
N GLY A 25 7.66 -16.52 4.72
CA GLY A 25 8.82 -15.99 5.44
C GLY A 25 8.76 -14.49 5.72
N ASN A 26 9.64 -14.03 6.63
CA ASN A 26 9.77 -12.62 6.96
C ASN A 26 10.53 -11.86 5.87
N ARG A 27 10.04 -10.65 5.57
CA ARG A 27 10.70 -9.64 4.72
C ARG A 27 11.31 -8.49 5.52
N GLY A 28 10.93 -8.37 6.79
CA GLY A 28 11.49 -7.44 7.77
C GLY A 28 10.99 -7.79 9.17
N ALA A 29 11.78 -7.46 10.19
CA ALA A 29 11.48 -7.67 11.61
C ALA A 29 12.21 -6.62 12.44
N GLY A 30 11.80 -6.41 13.70
CA GLY A 30 12.38 -5.37 14.56
C GLY A 30 12.04 -3.96 14.07
N LEU A 31 10.86 -3.78 13.47
CA LEU A 31 10.40 -2.52 12.90
C LEU A 31 9.42 -1.84 13.86
N SER A 32 9.32 -0.52 13.79
CA SER A 32 8.14 0.16 14.29
C SER A 32 6.91 -0.21 13.45
N GLU A 33 5.72 -0.08 14.03
CA GLU A 33 4.45 -0.32 13.32
C GLU A 33 4.39 0.44 11.98
N GLN A 34 4.71 1.75 12.02
CA GLN A 34 4.70 2.60 10.83
C GLN A 34 5.71 2.14 9.77
N ALA A 35 6.92 1.73 10.18
CA ALA A 35 7.93 1.21 9.26
C ALA A 35 7.50 -0.12 8.64
N ALA A 36 6.83 -1.00 9.41
CA ALA A 36 6.31 -2.26 8.90
C ALA A 36 5.21 -2.04 7.85
N HIS A 37 4.26 -1.14 8.11
CA HIS A 37 3.22 -0.79 7.14
C HIS A 37 3.78 -0.14 5.87
N ARG A 38 4.78 0.74 6.00
CA ARG A 38 5.47 1.34 4.86
C ARG A 38 6.18 0.29 4.02
N LEU A 39 6.94 -0.61 4.66
CA LEU A 39 7.62 -1.72 3.99
C LEU A 39 6.64 -2.65 3.27
N ALA A 40 5.54 -3.03 3.93
CA ALA A 40 4.50 -3.86 3.32
C ALA A 40 3.91 -3.19 2.07
N ALA A 41 3.57 -1.90 2.16
CA ALA A 41 3.04 -1.15 1.02
C ALA A 41 4.05 -0.98 -0.13
N ASP A 42 5.35 -0.84 0.16
CA ASP A 42 6.39 -0.77 -0.86
C ASP A 42 6.66 -2.13 -1.52
N LEU A 43 6.50 -3.22 -0.77
CA LEU A 43 6.56 -4.58 -1.31
C LEU A 43 5.33 -4.91 -2.16
N GLU A 44 4.13 -4.47 -1.76
CA GLU A 44 2.91 -4.60 -2.56
C GLU A 44 3.02 -3.91 -3.93
N LEU A 45 3.85 -2.86 -4.06
CA LEU A 45 4.13 -2.26 -5.37
C LEU A 45 5.05 -3.09 -6.25
N GLN A 46 5.93 -3.90 -5.64
CA GLN A 46 6.94 -4.66 -6.35
C GLN A 46 6.47 -6.06 -6.69
N TYR A 47 5.61 -6.64 -5.86
CA TYR A 47 5.19 -8.03 -5.97
C TYR A 47 3.67 -8.17 -5.90
N ASP A 48 3.15 -9.14 -6.63
CA ASP A 48 1.82 -9.71 -6.43
C ASP A 48 1.96 -11.17 -5.95
N VAL A 49 0.86 -11.95 -5.97
CA VAL A 49 0.88 -13.35 -5.52
C VAL A 49 1.70 -14.28 -6.41
N TYR A 50 1.98 -13.90 -7.66
CA TYR A 50 2.69 -14.71 -8.65
C TYR A 50 4.18 -14.40 -8.71
N GLY A 51 4.62 -13.27 -8.15
CA GLY A 51 6.02 -12.86 -8.18
C GLY A 51 6.16 -11.35 -8.31
N PRO A 52 7.26 -10.87 -8.93
CA PRO A 52 7.40 -9.46 -9.29
C PRO A 52 6.25 -9.02 -10.20
N ARG A 53 5.71 -7.82 -9.96
CA ARG A 53 4.69 -7.24 -10.84
C ARG A 53 5.26 -6.90 -12.20
N SER A 54 4.45 -7.07 -13.23
CA SER A 54 4.73 -6.49 -14.54
C SER A 54 4.82 -4.97 -14.44
N PRO A 55 5.76 -4.31 -15.18
CA PRO A 55 5.80 -2.86 -15.28
C PRO A 55 4.47 -2.24 -15.72
N ASP A 56 3.71 -2.92 -16.59
CA ASP A 56 2.40 -2.44 -17.06
C ASP A 56 1.30 -2.50 -15.98
N HIS A 57 1.55 -3.22 -14.89
CA HIS A 57 0.64 -3.35 -13.75
C HIS A 57 0.98 -2.38 -12.61
N VAL A 58 1.92 -1.46 -12.81
CA VAL A 58 2.30 -0.47 -11.81
C VAL A 58 2.42 0.90 -12.48
N ARG A 59 1.82 1.92 -11.87
CA ARG A 59 1.98 3.32 -12.33
C ARG A 59 2.32 4.20 -11.16
N ARG A 60 3.43 4.92 -11.23
CA ARG A 60 3.76 5.95 -10.23
C ARG A 60 3.03 7.24 -10.56
N VAL A 61 2.64 7.97 -9.52
CA VAL A 61 2.01 9.29 -9.62
C VAL A 61 2.93 10.29 -8.92
N ASP A 62 3.63 11.09 -9.72
CA ASP A 62 4.59 12.09 -9.25
C ASP A 62 4.35 13.42 -10.01
N PRO A 63 4.00 14.52 -9.31
CA PRO A 63 3.81 14.62 -7.86
C PRO A 63 2.57 13.83 -7.37
N PRO A 64 2.54 13.38 -6.10
CA PRO A 64 1.36 12.76 -5.51
C PRO A 64 0.14 13.68 -5.60
N VAL A 65 -1.02 13.10 -5.89
CA VAL A 65 -2.27 13.86 -6.13
C VAL A 65 -3.22 13.73 -4.94
N PRO A 66 -3.79 14.84 -4.44
CA PRO A 66 -4.82 14.79 -3.40
C PRO A 66 -6.08 14.07 -3.90
N VAL A 67 -6.60 13.14 -3.10
CA VAL A 67 -7.78 12.35 -3.44
C VAL A 67 -8.79 12.27 -2.29
N GLU A 68 -10.05 12.16 -2.66
CA GLU A 68 -11.16 11.90 -1.75
C GLU A 68 -11.78 10.52 -1.98
N LYS A 69 -12.40 9.99 -0.93
CA LYS A 69 -13.22 8.77 -0.94
C LYS A 69 -14.54 9.09 -0.26
N ALA A 70 -15.67 8.76 -0.88
CA ALA A 70 -17.01 9.07 -0.35
C ALA A 70 -17.17 10.56 0.09
N TRP A 71 -16.50 11.45 -0.64
CA TRP A 71 -16.53 12.91 -0.55
C TRP A 71 -15.87 13.41 0.75
N GLN A 72 -14.96 12.61 1.30
CA GLN A 72 -14.09 12.97 2.40
C GLN A 72 -12.62 12.88 1.96
N PRO A 73 -11.74 13.78 2.46
CA PRO A 73 -10.32 13.70 2.19
C PRO A 73 -9.75 12.33 2.58
N ALA A 74 -9.15 11.62 1.61
CA ALA A 74 -8.59 10.28 1.82
C ALA A 74 -7.07 10.29 1.96
N GLY A 75 -6.39 11.17 1.22
CA GLY A 75 -4.96 11.42 1.36
C GLY A 75 -4.34 11.81 0.03
N PHE A 76 -3.07 11.45 -0.14
CA PHE A 76 -2.32 11.64 -1.38
C PHE A 76 -2.10 10.31 -2.08
N LEU A 77 -2.54 10.24 -3.33
CA LEU A 77 -2.33 9.12 -4.24
C LEU A 77 -0.95 9.25 -4.89
N ASP A 78 -0.08 8.26 -4.68
CA ASP A 78 1.29 8.28 -5.23
C ASP A 78 1.63 7.09 -6.15
N ALA A 79 0.74 6.09 -6.22
CA ALA A 79 0.91 4.97 -7.12
C ALA A 79 -0.42 4.25 -7.41
N TRP A 80 -0.45 3.51 -8.51
CA TRP A 80 -1.48 2.56 -8.86
C TRP A 80 -0.86 1.17 -9.07
N ILE A 81 -1.59 0.13 -8.68
CA ILE A 81 -1.32 -1.25 -9.09
C ILE A 81 -2.54 -1.84 -9.78
N PHE A 82 -2.32 -2.68 -10.79
CA PHE A 82 -3.38 -3.41 -11.46
C PHE A 82 -3.51 -4.81 -10.88
N GLU A 83 -4.72 -5.15 -10.44
CA GLU A 83 -5.03 -6.45 -9.85
C GLU A 83 -6.41 -6.93 -10.23
N GLN A 84 -6.52 -8.20 -10.63
CA GLN A 84 -7.82 -8.86 -10.87
C GLN A 84 -8.77 -8.02 -11.76
N GLY A 85 -8.23 -7.31 -12.75
CA GLY A 85 -9.02 -6.49 -13.68
C GLY A 85 -9.32 -5.07 -13.19
N THR A 86 -8.86 -4.67 -12.00
CA THR A 86 -9.10 -3.33 -11.43
C THR A 86 -7.80 -2.63 -11.06
N TRP A 87 -7.80 -1.30 -11.12
CA TRP A 87 -6.71 -0.48 -10.59
C TRP A 87 -6.98 -0.15 -9.12
N LEU A 88 -5.99 -0.36 -8.27
CA LEU A 88 -5.98 0.02 -6.86
C LEU A 88 -4.97 1.14 -6.65
N GLY A 89 -5.42 2.26 -6.08
CA GLY A 89 -4.59 3.41 -5.78
C GLY A 89 -3.98 3.31 -4.39
N ARG A 90 -2.68 3.54 -4.27
CA ARG A 90 -1.98 3.70 -3.01
C ARG A 90 -2.20 5.10 -2.48
N VAL A 91 -2.96 5.21 -1.41
CA VAL A 91 -3.28 6.50 -0.77
C VAL A 91 -2.57 6.57 0.58
N LYS A 92 -1.78 7.63 0.76
CA LYS A 92 -1.12 7.99 2.02
C LYS A 92 -1.97 9.00 2.77
N GLY A 93 -2.53 8.59 3.91
CA GLY A 93 -3.31 9.45 4.79
C GLY A 93 -2.44 10.39 5.63
N LYS A 94 -3.07 11.24 6.47
CA LYS A 94 -2.39 12.22 7.33
C LYS A 94 -1.47 11.58 8.39
N ASP A 95 -1.75 10.34 8.78
CA ASP A 95 -0.97 9.60 9.79
C ASP A 95 0.09 8.67 9.16
N ASP A 96 0.50 8.93 7.91
CA ASP A 96 1.35 8.05 7.09
C ASP A 96 0.78 6.64 6.85
N LYS A 97 -0.47 6.38 7.27
CA LYS A 97 -1.19 5.13 7.00
C LYS A 97 -1.44 5.00 5.51
N VAL A 98 -1.06 3.84 4.97
CA VAL A 98 -1.29 3.49 3.57
C VAL A 98 -2.59 2.71 3.45
N SER A 99 -3.40 3.08 2.47
CA SER A 99 -4.59 2.33 2.05
C SER A 99 -4.53 2.04 0.55
N TRP A 100 -5.02 0.88 0.15
CA TRP A 100 -5.20 0.50 -1.25
C TRP A 100 -6.68 0.60 -1.59
N ILE A 101 -7.04 1.58 -2.41
CA ILE A 101 -8.45 1.94 -2.67
C ILE A 101 -8.77 1.70 -4.16
N PRO A 102 -9.86 1.02 -4.50
CA PRO A 102 -10.27 0.85 -5.90
C PRO A 102 -10.44 2.18 -6.63
N GLN A 103 -10.03 2.21 -7.91
CA GLN A 103 -10.13 3.40 -8.75
C GLN A 103 -11.55 3.98 -8.77
N ALA A 104 -12.57 3.13 -8.79
CA ALA A 104 -13.98 3.55 -8.81
C ALA A 104 -14.43 4.31 -7.55
N GLU A 105 -13.70 4.16 -6.44
CA GLU A 105 -13.99 4.81 -5.16
C GLU A 105 -13.20 6.11 -4.96
N LEU A 106 -12.18 6.36 -5.80
CA LEU A 106 -11.31 7.52 -5.70
C LEU A 106 -11.74 8.63 -6.65
N ARG A 107 -11.69 9.86 -6.14
CA ARG A 107 -11.82 11.08 -6.95
C ARG A 107 -10.69 12.03 -6.63
N ARG A 108 -10.30 12.84 -7.61
CA ARG A 108 -9.36 13.94 -7.36
C ARG A 108 -10.05 14.96 -6.44
N ALA A 109 -9.35 15.34 -5.39
CA ALA A 109 -9.77 16.46 -4.56
C ALA A 109 -9.10 17.74 -5.11
N GLU A 110 -9.87 18.82 -5.20
CA GLU A 110 -9.34 20.11 -5.67
C GLU A 110 -8.56 20.84 -4.55
N GLN A 111 -8.79 20.48 -3.28
CA GLN A 111 -8.16 21.11 -2.10
C GLN A 111 -8.00 20.09 -0.96
N PHE A 112 -6.91 20.20 -0.19
CA PHE A 112 -6.58 19.34 0.96
C PHE A 112 -6.20 20.16 2.20
#